data_AF-A0AAV5IL43-F1
#
_entry.id   AF-A0AAV5IL43-F1
#
_cell.length_a   1.000
_cell.length_b   1.000
_cell.length_c   1.000
_cell.angle_alpha   90.00
_cell.angle_beta   90.00
_cell.angle_gamma   90.00
#
_symmetry.space_group_name_H-M   'P 1'
#
loop_
_entity.id
_entity.type
_entity.pdbx_description
1 polymer ?
#
loop_
_entity_poly.entity_id
_entity_poly.type
_entity_poly.pdbx_seq_one_letter_code
_entity_poly.pdbx_strand_id
1 'polypeptide(L)'
;MKKFIYMYRLTCVYAACKIEENHVSAEELGKGIPQDHQIILNYEMTVYQSLEFDLIVYAPYHSIEGFVNDIEEFCGTNDEQTQMLKE
;
A
#
# COMPACT_ATOMS: atom_id res chain seq x y z
N MET A 1 -7.31 -22.06 -15.25
CA MET A 1 -7.30 -21.70 -13.80
C MET A 1 -6.18 -20.72 -13.42
N LYS A 2 -4.88 -21.06 -13.57
CA LYS A 2 -3.76 -20.13 -13.23
C LYS A 2 -3.82 -18.76 -13.91
N LYS A 3 -4.23 -18.73 -15.18
CA LYS A 3 -4.39 -17.50 -15.96
C LYS A 3 -5.50 -16.59 -15.42
N PHE A 4 -6.53 -17.12 -14.75
CA PHE A 4 -7.64 -16.34 -14.21
C PHE A 4 -7.23 -15.64 -12.89
N ILE A 5 -6.56 -16.38 -12.00
CA ILE A 5 -6.02 -15.84 -10.74
C ILE A 5 -5.02 -14.72 -11.00
N TYR A 6 -4.17 -14.86 -12.02
CA TYR A 6 -3.22 -13.81 -12.37
C TYR A 6 -3.90 -12.51 -12.82
N MET A 7 -5.08 -12.57 -13.46
CA MET A 7 -5.77 -11.36 -13.96
C MET A 7 -6.32 -10.58 -12.79
N TYR A 8 -6.95 -11.29 -11.86
CA TYR A 8 -7.56 -10.70 -10.67
C TYR A 8 -6.51 -10.00 -9.80
N ARG A 9 -5.33 -10.62 -9.63
CA ARG A 9 -4.22 -10.01 -8.88
C ARG A 9 -3.77 -8.68 -9.50
N LEU A 10 -3.77 -8.57 -10.83
CA LEU A 10 -3.36 -7.35 -11.52
C LEU A 10 -4.39 -6.24 -11.40
N THR A 11 -5.67 -6.59 -11.52
CA THR A 11 -6.76 -5.63 -11.31
C THR A 11 -6.77 -5.11 -9.87
N CYS A 12 -6.49 -5.95 -8.86
CA CYS A 12 -6.35 -5.49 -7.48
C CYS A 12 -5.18 -4.51 -7.31
N VAL A 13 -4.02 -4.76 -7.94
CA VAL A 13 -2.87 -3.83 -7.89
C VAL A 13 -3.21 -2.50 -8.57
N TYR A 14 -3.86 -2.55 -9.72
CA TYR A 14 -4.31 -1.34 -10.42
C TYR A 14 -5.31 -0.51 -9.59
N ALA A 15 -6.27 -1.19 -8.97
CA ALA A 15 -7.24 -0.58 -8.07
C ALA A 15 -6.55 0.08 -6.86
N ALA A 16 -5.60 -0.62 -6.22
CA ALA A 16 -4.83 -0.09 -5.10
C ALA A 16 -4.03 1.17 -5.50
N CYS A 17 -3.39 1.18 -6.68
CA CYS A 17 -2.71 2.38 -7.18
C CYS A 17 -3.68 3.57 -7.31
N LYS A 18 -4.89 3.35 -7.82
CA LYS A 18 -5.89 4.43 -7.91
C LYS A 18 -6.35 4.94 -6.54
N ILE A 19 -6.59 4.04 -5.59
CA ILE A 19 -7.09 4.37 -4.24
C ILE A 19 -6.06 5.17 -3.46
N GLU A 20 -4.78 4.78 -3.55
CA GLU A 20 -3.64 5.45 -2.89
C GLU A 20 -3.13 6.68 -3.69
N GLU A 21 -3.92 7.20 -4.64
CA GLU A 21 -3.59 8.34 -5.49
C GLU A 21 -2.27 8.22 -6.28
N ASN A 22 -1.80 7.00 -6.52
CA ASN A 22 -0.64 6.73 -7.36
C ASN A 22 -1.07 6.71 -8.83
N HIS A 23 -0.72 7.76 -9.58
CA HIS A 23 -1.12 7.98 -10.98
C HIS A 23 -0.41 7.03 -11.97
N VAL A 24 -0.73 5.74 -11.92
CA VAL A 24 -0.25 4.71 -12.86
C VAL A 24 -1.35 4.39 -13.87
N SER A 25 -1.03 4.51 -15.16
CA SER A 25 -1.98 4.13 -16.21
C SER A 25 -2.09 2.60 -16.36
N ALA A 26 -3.25 2.11 -16.80
CA ALA A 26 -3.44 0.68 -17.05
C ALA A 26 -2.50 0.15 -18.15
N GLU A 27 -2.12 1.02 -19.09
CA GLU A 27 -1.17 0.71 -20.16
C GLU A 27 0.25 0.54 -19.61
N GLU A 28 0.69 1.40 -18.68
CA GLU A 28 1.99 1.26 -18.02
C GLU A 28 2.09 -0.01 -17.17
N LEU A 29 1.02 -0.34 -16.44
CA LEU A 29 0.97 -1.59 -15.68
C LEU A 29 0.96 -2.83 -16.61
N GLY A 30 0.36 -2.68 -17.81
CA GLY A 30 0.33 -3.71 -18.85
C GLY A 30 1.66 -3.94 -19.57
N LYS A 31 2.58 -2.97 -19.62
CA LYS A 31 3.88 -3.09 -20.33
C LYS A 31 4.76 -4.25 -19.81
N GLY A 32 4.59 -4.65 -18.55
CA GLY A 32 5.32 -5.78 -17.95
C GLY A 32 4.68 -7.15 -18.20
N ILE A 33 3.51 -7.21 -18.86
CA ILE A 33 2.64 -8.40 -18.85
C ILE A 33 2.11 -8.68 -20.26
N PRO A 34 2.14 -9.94 -20.73
CA PRO A 34 1.67 -10.30 -22.07
C PRO A 34 0.13 -10.33 -22.20
N GLN A 35 -0.59 -9.39 -21.57
CA GLN A 35 -2.05 -9.31 -21.57
C GLN A 35 -2.53 -7.93 -21.95
N ASP A 36 -3.69 -7.91 -22.60
CA ASP A 36 -4.38 -6.69 -23.00
C ASP A 36 -4.81 -5.91 -21.75
N HIS A 37 -4.45 -4.63 -21.69
CA HIS A 37 -4.84 -3.69 -20.62
C HIS A 37 -6.37 -3.59 -20.48
N GLN A 38 -7.14 -3.92 -21.53
CA GLN A 38 -8.60 -3.97 -21.49
C GLN A 38 -9.12 -4.98 -20.45
N ILE A 39 -8.37 -6.04 -20.15
CA ILE A 39 -8.78 -7.03 -19.15
C ILE A 39 -8.83 -6.38 -17.75
N ILE A 40 -7.85 -5.55 -17.42
CA ILE A 40 -7.80 -4.85 -16.13
C ILE A 40 -9.04 -3.97 -15.96
N LEU A 41 -9.39 -3.22 -17.01
CA LEU A 41 -10.54 -2.31 -17.02
C LEU A 41 -11.87 -3.08 -16.93
N ASN A 42 -12.00 -4.23 -17.61
CA ASN A 42 -13.22 -5.03 -17.60
C ASN A 42 -13.54 -5.60 -16.21
N TYR A 43 -12.52 -5.94 -15.41
CA TYR A 43 -12.71 -6.50 -14.07
C TYR A 43 -12.71 -5.45 -12.95
N GLU A 44 -12.38 -4.19 -13.23
CA GLU A 44 -12.27 -3.13 -12.23
C GLU A 44 -13.55 -3.00 -11.39
N MET A 45 -14.72 -2.89 -12.05
CA MET A 45 -16.00 -2.77 -11.36
C MET A 45 -16.35 -4.03 -10.54
N THR A 46 -16.00 -5.21 -11.05
CA THR A 46 -16.22 -6.49 -10.35
C THR A 46 -15.40 -6.57 -9.07
N VAL A 47 -14.16 -6.09 -9.09
CA VAL A 47 -13.29 -6.04 -7.90
C VAL A 47 -13.89 -5.10 -6.85
N TYR A 48 -14.32 -3.90 -7.21
CA TYR A 48 -14.94 -2.99 -6.23
C TYR A 48 -16.23 -3.56 -5.63
N GLN A 49 -17.07 -4.20 -6.44
CA GLN A 49 -18.26 -4.87 -5.94
C GLN A 49 -17.94 -6.03 -5.00
N SER A 50 -16.88 -6.80 -5.28
CA SER A 50 -16.45 -7.92 -4.42
C SER A 50 -15.88 -7.47 -3.07
N LEU A 51 -15.36 -6.24 -3.01
CA LEU A 51 -14.88 -5.60 -1.78
C LEU A 51 -15.99 -4.84 -1.04
N GLU A 52 -17.23 -4.91 -1.54
CA GLU A 52 -18.36 -4.15 -0.99
C GLU A 52 -18.09 -2.63 -0.95
N PHE A 53 -17.23 -2.15 -1.86
CA PHE A 53 -16.72 -0.78 -1.89
C PHE A 53 -15.95 -0.34 -0.62
N ASP A 54 -15.52 -1.28 0.21
CA ASP A 54 -14.55 -1.02 1.29
C ASP A 54 -13.13 -1.00 0.70
N LEU A 55 -12.73 0.18 0.25
CA LEU A 55 -11.48 0.39 -0.49
C LEU A 55 -10.32 0.84 0.40
N ILE A 56 -10.59 1.25 1.64
CA ILE A 56 -9.57 1.85 2.52
C ILE A 56 -8.92 0.75 3.34
N VAL A 57 -7.61 0.59 3.19
CA VAL A 57 -6.82 -0.39 3.95
C VAL A 57 -5.81 0.33 4.84
N TYR A 58 -5.96 0.18 6.15
CA TYR A 58 -5.01 0.72 7.12
C TYR A 58 -3.78 -0.19 7.23
N ALA A 59 -2.74 0.11 6.44
CA ALA A 59 -1.49 -0.63 6.50
C ALA A 59 -0.67 -0.27 7.75
N PRO A 60 0.03 -1.23 8.38
CA PRO A 60 0.72 -1.00 9.65
C PRO A 60 2.02 -0.19 9.51
N TYR A 61 2.45 0.17 8.29
CA TYR A 61 3.72 0.86 8.06
C TYR A 61 3.82 2.19 8.81
N HIS A 62 2.75 2.98 8.78
CA HIS A 62 2.74 4.28 9.44
C HIS A 62 2.68 4.16 10.98
N SER A 63 1.94 3.16 11.49
CA SER A 63 1.90 2.87 12.92
C SER A 63 3.26 2.40 13.45
N ILE A 64 3.99 1.61 12.67
CA ILE A 64 5.34 1.15 13.03
C ILE A 64 6.32 2.32 13.00
N GLU A 65 6.26 3.19 11.99
CA GLU A 65 7.08 4.40 11.90
C GLU A 65 6.86 5.31 13.12
N GLY A 66 5.60 5.58 13.48
CA GLY A 66 5.27 6.34 14.70
C GLY A 66 5.81 5.68 15.96
N PHE A 67 5.65 4.36 16.10
CA PHE A 67 6.17 3.62 17.25
C PHE A 67 7.70 3.68 17.37
N VAL A 68 8.43 3.60 16.25
CA VAL A 68 9.88 3.75 16.24
C VAL A 68 10.28 5.16 16.68
N ASN A 69 9.62 6.19 16.16
CA ASN A 69 9.87 7.58 16.54
C ASN A 69 9.65 7.80 18.05
N ASP A 70 8.57 7.25 18.61
CA ASP A 70 8.28 7.34 20.06
C ASP A 70 9.39 6.69 20.90
N ILE A 71 9.94 5.55 20.47
CA ILE A 71 11.05 4.87 21.14
C ILE A 71 12.32 5.71 21.06
N GLU A 72 12.61 6.29 19.90
CA GLU A 72 13.80 7.13 19.70
C GLU A 72 13.73 8.41 20.55
N GLU A 73 12.56 9.06 20.62
CA GLU A 73 12.34 10.22 21.49
C GLU A 73 12.52 9.86 22.97
N PHE A 74 11.91 8.75 23.40
CA PHE A 74 12.01 8.26 24.78
C PHE A 74 13.46 7.89 25.17
N CYS A 75 14.20 7.23 24.28
CA CYS A 75 15.60 6.89 24.53
C CYS A 75 16.50 8.14 24.51
N GLY A 76 16.31 9.04 23.56
CA GLY A 76 17.06 10.28 23.44
C GLY A 76 16.88 11.22 24.65
N THR A 77 15.67 11.30 25.21
CA THR A 77 15.42 12.07 26.44
C THR A 77 16.15 11.49 27.66
N ASN A 78 16.30 10.17 27.73
CA ASN A 78 17.03 9.53 28.83
C ASN A 78 18.54 9.83 28.77
N ASP A 79 19.13 9.97 27.58
CA ASP A 79 20.54 10.31 27.43
C ASP A 79 20.85 11.76 27.83
N GLU A 80 19.97 12.71 27.49
CA GLU A 80 20.08 14.11 27.91
C GLU A 80 19.89 14.29 29.43
N GLN A 81 18.90 13.61 30.02
CA GLN A 81 18.70 13.64 31.49
C GLN A 81 19.85 12.97 32.25
N THR A 82 20.45 11.92 31.70
CA THR A 82 21.61 11.23 32.31
C THR A 82 22.89 12.07 32.22
N GLN A 83 23.02 12.97 31.24
CA GLN A 83 24.12 13.94 31.17
C GLN A 83 23.96 15.10 32.16
N MET A 84 22.76 15.65 32.34
CA MET A 84 22.52 16.73 33.32
C MET A 84 22.69 16.28 34.79
N LEU A 85 22.52 14.98 35.09
CA LEU A 85 22.72 14.42 36.42
C LEU A 85 24.20 14.11 36.75
N LYS A 86 25.12 14.29 35.80
CA LYS A 86 26.56 14.04 35.96
C LYS A 86 27.41 15.31 36.11
N GLU A 87 26.80 16.50 36.05
CA GLU A 87 27.42 17.79 36.41
C GLU A 87 26.98 18.23 37.81
#